data_AF-A0A0Q6VZG9-F1
#
_entry.id   AF-A0A0Q6VZG9-F1
#
_cell.length_a   1.000
_cell.length_b   1.000
_cell.length_c   1.000
_cell.angle_alpha   90.00
_cell.angle_beta   90.00
_cell.angle_gamma   90.00
#
_symmetry.space_group_name_H-M   'P 1'
#
loop_
_entity.id
_entity.type
_entity.pdbx_description
1 polymer ?
#
loop_
_entity_poly.entity_id
_entity_poly.type
_entity_poly.pdbx_seq_one_letter_code
_entity_poly.pdbx_strand_id
1 'polypeptide(L)'
;MFSIPEQFSNATKANFESQFAIFSSLTAKAFEGVEKLVDLNLTAAKASLEESSVAAKQLLSAKDPQEFFSLAAAQVQPTAEKTIAYGRHLAAIASGTQAEFSRAAETQIAETNRKVISLVDEVSKNAPAGSENAIALLKSTLGNASAGYEQFTKSAKQAGEAIETNLNAAVNQFAAAASKVAPAAKK
;
A
#
# COMPACT_ATOMS: atom_id res chain seq x y z
N MET A 1 -47.30 6.80 10.50
CA MET A 1 -47.42 6.62 9.03
C MET A 1 -46.02 6.77 8.46
N PHE A 2 -45.41 5.67 8.02
CA PHE A 2 -44.08 5.68 7.43
C PHE A 2 -44.21 6.11 5.98
N SER A 3 -43.70 7.30 5.64
CA SER A 3 -43.62 7.68 4.24
C SER A 3 -42.36 7.03 3.67
N ILE A 4 -42.56 5.99 2.85
CA ILE A 4 -41.52 5.37 2.01
C ILE A 4 -40.61 6.43 1.34
N PRO A 5 -41.11 7.62 0.91
CA PRO A 5 -40.26 8.72 0.44
C PRO A 5 -39.21 9.24 1.44
N GLU A 6 -39.53 9.38 2.73
CA GLU A 6 -38.57 9.86 3.75
C GLU A 6 -37.46 8.84 4.00
N GLN A 7 -37.79 7.55 4.07
CA GLN A 7 -36.79 6.51 4.24
C GLN A 7 -35.88 6.40 3.02
N PHE A 8 -36.42 6.55 1.81
CA PHE A 8 -35.62 6.62 0.58
C PHE A 8 -34.71 7.85 0.56
N SER A 9 -35.21 9.02 0.99
CA SER A 9 -34.42 10.26 1.07
C SER A 9 -33.26 10.11 2.07
N ASN A 10 -33.53 9.60 3.27
CA ASN A 10 -32.52 9.39 4.31
C ASN A 10 -31.50 8.31 3.92
N ALA A 11 -31.95 7.21 3.30
CA ALA A 11 -31.06 6.17 2.79
C ALA A 11 -30.17 6.70 1.65
N THR A 12 -30.72 7.52 0.76
CA THR A 12 -29.94 8.16 -0.32
C THR A 12 -28.89 9.11 0.25
N LYS A 13 -29.28 9.94 1.23
CA LYS A 13 -28.35 10.86 1.91
C LYS A 13 -27.22 10.12 2.61
N ALA A 14 -27.54 9.07 3.39
CA ALA A 14 -26.55 8.25 4.07
C ALA A 14 -25.59 7.53 3.09
N ASN A 15 -26.07 7.15 1.91
CA ASN A 15 -25.21 6.60 0.85
C ASN A 15 -24.24 7.65 0.28
N PHE A 16 -24.71 8.88 0.04
CA PHE A 16 -23.85 9.98 -0.42
C PHE A 16 -22.79 10.35 0.62
N GLU A 17 -23.18 10.46 1.90
CA GLU A 17 -22.25 10.74 3.00
C GLU A 17 -21.19 9.64 3.14
N SER A 18 -21.60 8.37 3.04
CA SER A 18 -20.68 7.22 3.05
C SER A 18 -19.71 7.25 1.87
N GLN A 19 -20.19 7.48 0.63
CA GLN A 19 -19.33 7.58 -0.54
C GLN A 19 -18.35 8.75 -0.44
N PHE A 20 -18.80 9.91 0.04
CA PHE A 20 -17.96 11.07 0.24
C PHE A 20 -16.88 10.83 1.31
N ALA A 21 -17.26 10.19 2.43
CA ALA A 21 -16.32 9.84 3.50
C ALA A 21 -15.22 8.88 3.00
N ILE A 22 -15.59 7.85 2.22
CA ILE A 22 -14.62 6.93 1.61
C ILE A 22 -13.67 7.69 0.67
N PHE A 23 -14.23 8.50 -0.23
CA PHE A 23 -13.43 9.24 -1.20
C PHE A 23 -12.46 10.21 -0.52
N SER A 24 -12.93 10.91 0.51
CA SER A 24 -12.11 11.81 1.32
C SER A 24 -11.01 11.04 2.06
N SER A 25 -11.34 9.91 2.69
CA SER A 25 -10.36 9.06 3.38
C SER A 25 -9.31 8.49 2.43
N LEU A 26 -9.72 7.96 1.29
CA LEU A 26 -8.80 7.41 0.28
C LEU A 26 -7.89 8.49 -0.29
N THR A 27 -8.46 9.68 -0.56
CA THR A 27 -7.69 10.84 -1.04
C THR A 27 -6.66 11.25 0.01
N ALA A 28 -7.06 11.39 1.29
CA ALA A 28 -6.14 11.70 2.38
C ALA A 28 -5.00 10.66 2.48
N LYS A 29 -5.30 9.37 2.32
CA LYS A 29 -4.29 8.30 2.30
C LYS A 29 -3.37 8.35 1.08
N ALA A 30 -3.89 8.71 -0.10
CA ALA A 30 -3.06 8.93 -1.28
C ALA A 30 -2.09 10.10 -1.05
N PHE A 31 -2.57 11.21 -0.49
CA PHE A 31 -1.73 12.36 -0.13
C PHE A 31 -0.66 11.98 0.91
N GLU A 32 -1.01 11.21 1.95
CA GLU A 32 -0.05 10.69 2.93
C GLU A 32 1.06 9.84 2.25
N GLY A 33 0.69 9.04 1.25
CA GLY A 33 1.64 8.29 0.43
C GLY A 33 2.59 9.21 -0.35
N VAL A 34 2.06 10.26 -0.97
CA VAL A 34 2.87 11.28 -1.68
C VAL A 34 3.80 12.02 -0.72
N GLU A 35 3.32 12.42 0.44
CA GLU A 35 4.14 13.06 1.48
C GLU A 35 5.32 12.17 1.88
N LYS A 36 5.08 10.88 2.12
CA LYS A 36 6.14 9.90 2.41
C LYS A 36 7.13 9.75 1.27
N LEU A 37 6.68 9.80 0.01
CA LEU A 37 7.58 9.77 -1.15
C LEU A 37 8.44 11.02 -1.23
N VAL A 38 7.86 12.21 -1.00
CA VAL A 38 8.59 13.47 -1.00
C VAL A 38 9.62 13.49 0.13
N ASP A 39 9.24 13.06 1.33
CA ASP A 39 10.14 12.96 2.48
C ASP A 39 11.30 11.99 2.23
N LEU A 40 11.03 10.84 1.61
CA LEU A 40 12.06 9.89 1.19
C LEU A 40 13.05 10.53 0.19
N ASN A 41 12.55 11.26 -0.82
CA ASN A 41 13.41 11.93 -1.81
C ASN A 41 14.25 13.04 -1.18
N LEU A 42 13.66 13.85 -0.30
CA LEU A 42 14.38 14.90 0.41
C LEU A 42 15.46 14.33 1.33
N THR A 43 15.15 13.24 2.05
CA THR A 43 16.10 12.54 2.91
C THR A 43 17.26 11.97 2.09
N ALA A 44 16.97 11.29 0.98
CA ALA A 44 17.98 10.76 0.08
C ALA A 44 18.87 11.86 -0.53
N ALA A 45 18.28 12.99 -0.94
CA ALA A 45 19.01 14.12 -1.50
C ALA A 45 19.93 14.78 -0.46
N LYS A 46 19.43 15.01 0.76
CA LYS A 46 20.24 15.56 1.87
C LYS A 46 21.41 14.65 2.22
N ALA A 47 21.14 13.35 2.41
CA ALA A 47 22.17 12.36 2.69
C ALA A 47 23.22 12.31 1.57
N SER A 48 22.78 12.29 0.31
CA SER A 48 23.69 12.28 -0.85
C SER A 48 24.58 13.52 -0.92
N LEU A 49 24.05 14.71 -0.57
CA LEU A 49 24.82 15.95 -0.57
C LEU A 49 25.88 15.98 0.54
N GLU A 50 25.49 15.61 1.77
CA GLU A 50 26.41 15.53 2.91
C GLU A 50 27.53 14.54 2.64
N GLU A 51 27.18 13.36 2.14
CA GLU A 51 28.14 12.29 1.84
C GLU A 51 29.04 12.63 0.66
N SER A 52 28.51 13.29 -0.38
CA SER A 52 29.33 13.76 -1.50
C SER A 52 30.37 14.78 -1.03
N SER A 53 30.01 15.66 -0.08
CA SER A 53 30.96 16.60 0.51
C SER A 53 32.06 15.87 1.29
N VAL A 54 31.70 14.87 2.09
CA VAL A 54 32.66 14.04 2.84
C VAL A 54 33.56 13.24 1.89
N ALA A 55 32.98 12.56 0.90
CA ALA A 55 33.71 11.77 -0.08
C ALA A 55 34.66 12.65 -0.91
N ALA A 56 34.22 13.84 -1.33
CA ALA A 56 35.09 14.79 -2.04
C ALA A 56 36.27 15.23 -1.17
N LYS A 57 36.05 15.55 0.12
CA LYS A 57 37.14 15.88 1.04
C LYS A 57 38.12 14.74 1.24
N GLN A 58 37.62 13.51 1.37
CA GLN A 58 38.46 12.31 1.49
C GLN A 58 39.31 12.10 0.23
N LEU A 59 38.69 12.15 -0.96
CA LEU A 59 39.38 11.97 -2.24
C LEU A 59 40.43 13.06 -2.49
N LEU A 60 40.13 14.32 -2.17
CA LEU A 60 41.08 15.44 -2.29
C LEU A 60 42.23 15.37 -1.28
N SER A 61 42.07 14.60 -0.19
CA SER A 61 43.10 14.39 0.82
C SER A 61 44.00 13.19 0.53
N ALA A 62 43.77 12.47 -0.58
CA ALA A 62 44.60 11.34 -0.98
C ALA A 62 46.04 11.79 -1.28
N LYS A 63 47.02 11.05 -0.76
CA LYS A 63 48.44 11.37 -0.87
C LYS A 63 49.04 10.93 -2.20
N ASP A 64 48.44 9.91 -2.81
CA ASP A 64 48.90 9.34 -4.07
C ASP A 64 47.72 8.75 -4.87
N PRO A 65 47.92 8.42 -6.17
CA PRO A 65 46.87 7.82 -6.99
C PRO A 65 46.32 6.49 -6.45
N GLN A 66 47.15 5.71 -5.75
CA GLN A 66 46.71 4.42 -5.20
C GLN A 66 45.72 4.63 -4.05
N GLU A 67 46.00 5.55 -3.14
CA GLU A 67 45.09 5.95 -2.06
C GLU A 67 43.79 6.55 -2.63
N PHE A 68 43.87 7.35 -3.70
CA PHE A 68 42.68 7.86 -4.39
C PHE A 68 41.76 6.74 -4.91
N PHE A 69 42.32 5.75 -5.62
CA PHE A 69 41.51 4.63 -6.14
C PHE A 69 40.95 3.75 -5.02
N SER A 70 41.70 3.54 -3.94
CA SER A 70 41.20 2.83 -2.75
C SER A 70 40.04 3.56 -2.09
N LEU A 71 40.14 4.89 -1.91
CA LEU A 71 39.06 5.71 -1.36
C LEU A 71 37.83 5.75 -2.28
N ALA A 72 38.03 5.82 -3.60
CA ALA A 72 36.94 5.75 -4.57
C ALA A 72 36.22 4.39 -4.53
N ALA A 73 36.97 3.29 -4.46
CA ALA A 73 36.41 1.94 -4.36
C ALA A 73 35.63 1.75 -3.05
N ALA A 74 36.08 2.36 -1.95
CA ALA A 74 35.39 2.28 -0.66
C ALA A 74 33.98 2.89 -0.66
N GLN A 75 33.67 3.78 -1.62
CA GLN A 75 32.33 4.38 -1.76
C GLN A 75 31.31 3.48 -2.47
N VAL A 76 31.76 2.43 -3.14
CA VAL A 76 30.88 1.54 -3.95
C VAL A 76 29.88 0.81 -3.05
N GLN A 77 30.34 0.21 -1.94
CA GLN A 77 29.47 -0.56 -1.05
C GLN A 77 28.42 0.33 -0.33
N PRO A 78 28.79 1.46 0.31
CA PRO A 78 27.82 2.34 0.95
C PRO A 78 26.76 2.88 -0.04
N THR A 79 27.17 3.20 -1.27
CA THR A 79 26.25 3.68 -2.33
C THR A 79 25.27 2.58 -2.73
N ALA A 80 25.76 1.35 -2.84
CA ALA A 80 24.94 0.19 -3.16
C ALA A 80 23.89 -0.10 -2.08
N GLU A 81 24.31 -0.11 -0.81
CA GLU A 81 23.43 -0.32 0.35
C GLU A 81 22.32 0.74 0.43
N LYS A 82 22.64 2.00 0.16
CA LYS A 82 21.66 3.11 0.15
C LYS A 82 20.66 3.00 -0.98
N THR A 83 21.10 2.58 -2.17
CA THR A 83 20.21 2.35 -3.32
C THR A 83 19.21 1.24 -2.99
N ILE A 84 19.69 0.15 -2.39
CA ILE A 84 18.84 -0.94 -1.88
C ILE A 84 17.85 -0.42 -0.83
N ALA A 85 18.32 0.37 0.14
CA ALA A 85 17.49 0.92 1.20
C ALA A 85 16.39 1.83 0.63
N TYR A 86 16.73 2.73 -0.30
CA TYR A 86 15.76 3.58 -1.00
C TYR A 86 14.68 2.74 -1.69
N GLY A 87 15.08 1.69 -2.44
CA GLY A 87 14.14 0.77 -3.07
C GLY A 87 13.21 0.06 -2.08
N ARG A 88 13.74 -0.35 -0.92
CA ARG A 88 12.94 -0.94 0.17
C ARG A 88 11.96 0.05 0.77
N HIS A 89 12.38 1.29 1.04
CA HIS A 89 11.50 2.33 1.55
C HIS A 89 10.39 2.67 0.54
N LEU A 90 10.73 2.76 -0.75
CA LEU A 90 9.74 2.98 -1.81
C LEU A 90 8.68 1.86 -1.86
N ALA A 91 9.13 0.60 -1.81
CA ALA A 91 8.23 -0.56 -1.77
C ALA A 91 7.35 -0.59 -0.51
N ALA A 92 7.90 -0.20 0.64
CA ALA A 92 7.15 -0.09 1.90
C ALA A 92 6.06 1.00 1.82
N ILE A 93 6.34 2.14 1.19
CA ILE A 93 5.34 3.20 0.98
C ILE A 93 4.22 2.71 0.06
N ALA A 94 4.58 2.06 -1.05
CA ALA A 94 3.60 1.54 -2.01
C ALA A 94 2.70 0.46 -1.39
N SER A 95 3.29 -0.54 -0.73
CA SER A 95 2.55 -1.62 -0.06
C SER A 95 1.70 -1.12 1.11
N GLY A 96 2.22 -0.18 1.91
CA GLY A 96 1.45 0.48 2.97
C GLY A 96 0.24 1.24 2.43
N THR A 97 0.41 1.99 1.34
CA THR A 97 -0.70 2.70 0.68
C THR A 97 -1.74 1.71 0.14
N GLN A 98 -1.30 0.64 -0.51
CA GLN A 98 -2.19 -0.41 -1.01
C GLN A 98 -2.98 -1.10 0.13
N ALA A 99 -2.35 -1.35 1.27
CA ALA A 99 -3.01 -1.94 2.43
C ALA A 99 -4.11 -1.03 3.01
N GLU A 100 -3.89 0.28 3.06
CA GLU A 100 -4.92 1.25 3.51
C GLU A 100 -6.12 1.27 2.55
N PHE A 101 -5.88 1.20 1.24
CA PHE A 101 -6.93 1.11 0.24
C PHE A 101 -7.73 -0.19 0.36
N SER A 102 -7.04 -1.32 0.53
CA SER A 102 -7.68 -2.61 0.78
C SER A 102 -8.56 -2.54 2.03
N ARG A 103 -8.05 -2.02 3.16
CA ARG A 103 -8.82 -1.88 4.40
C ARG A 103 -10.07 -1.02 4.24
N ALA A 104 -9.98 0.08 3.48
CA ALA A 104 -11.13 0.94 3.20
C ALA A 104 -12.21 0.17 2.40
N ALA A 105 -11.81 -0.60 1.40
CA ALA A 105 -12.73 -1.44 0.63
C ALA A 105 -13.36 -2.53 1.51
N GLU A 106 -12.57 -3.19 2.36
CA GLU A 106 -13.05 -4.22 3.28
C GLU A 106 -14.11 -3.67 4.25
N THR A 107 -13.82 -2.50 4.83
CA THR A 107 -14.75 -1.80 5.73
C THR A 107 -16.07 -1.50 5.04
N GLN A 108 -16.03 -0.98 3.81
CA GLN A 108 -17.25 -0.65 3.06
C GLN A 108 -18.08 -1.88 2.71
N ILE A 109 -17.44 -2.98 2.33
CA ILE A 109 -18.13 -4.24 2.04
C ILE A 109 -18.80 -4.77 3.31
N ALA A 110 -18.10 -4.75 4.45
CA ALA A 110 -18.66 -5.19 5.72
C ALA A 110 -19.86 -4.34 6.16
N GLU A 111 -19.78 -3.01 6.04
CA GLU A 111 -20.89 -2.11 6.33
C GLU A 111 -22.08 -2.32 5.40
N THR A 112 -21.82 -2.49 4.10
CA THR A 112 -22.86 -2.73 3.11
C THR A 112 -23.59 -4.04 3.39
N ASN A 113 -22.84 -5.13 3.65
CA ASN A 113 -23.42 -6.42 4.03
C ASN A 113 -24.30 -6.29 5.29
N ARG A 114 -23.82 -5.57 6.32
CA ARG A 114 -24.59 -5.35 7.55
C ARG A 114 -25.88 -4.57 7.30
N LYS A 115 -25.84 -3.51 6.49
CA LYS A 115 -27.01 -2.71 6.11
C LYS A 115 -28.02 -3.56 5.35
N VAL A 116 -27.57 -4.38 4.41
CA VAL A 116 -28.46 -5.23 3.62
C VAL A 116 -29.11 -6.31 4.49
N ILE A 117 -28.34 -6.99 5.37
CA ILE A 117 -28.90 -7.95 6.33
C ILE A 117 -29.97 -7.28 7.21
N SER A 118 -29.69 -6.07 7.72
CA SER A 118 -30.65 -5.32 8.54
C SER A 118 -31.94 -5.01 7.77
N LEU A 119 -31.84 -4.56 6.52
CA LEU A 119 -32.99 -4.28 5.67
C LEU A 119 -33.81 -5.55 5.40
N VAL A 120 -33.14 -6.68 5.12
CA VAL A 120 -33.83 -7.96 4.91
C VAL A 120 -34.54 -8.42 6.18
N ASP A 121 -33.93 -8.29 7.36
CA ASP A 121 -34.56 -8.64 8.62
C ASP A 121 -35.73 -7.72 8.97
N GLU A 122 -35.64 -6.42 8.66
CA GLU A 122 -36.71 -5.46 8.86
C GLU A 122 -37.89 -5.70 7.90
N VAL A 123 -37.61 -6.00 6.62
CA VAL A 123 -38.63 -6.44 5.66
C VAL A 123 -39.27 -7.74 6.15
N SER A 124 -38.47 -8.71 6.61
CA SER A 124 -38.97 -10.01 7.07
C SER A 124 -39.92 -9.89 8.26
N LYS A 125 -39.65 -8.99 9.21
CA LYS A 125 -40.51 -8.74 10.38
C LYS A 125 -41.84 -8.08 10.02
N ASN A 126 -41.89 -7.35 8.92
CA ASN A 126 -43.05 -6.57 8.50
C ASN A 126 -43.75 -7.15 7.26
N ALA A 127 -43.35 -8.35 6.80
CA ALA A 127 -43.83 -8.92 5.56
C ALA A 127 -45.24 -9.54 5.72
N PRO A 128 -46.13 -9.43 4.71
CA PRO A 128 -47.43 -10.09 4.73
C PRO A 128 -47.29 -11.62 4.77
N ALA A 129 -48.24 -12.31 5.39
CA ALA A 129 -48.28 -13.78 5.37
C ALA A 129 -48.23 -14.33 3.92
N GLY A 130 -47.34 -15.30 3.66
CA GLY A 130 -47.14 -15.90 2.33
C GLY A 130 -45.91 -15.41 1.55
N SER A 131 -45.10 -14.51 2.13
CA SER A 131 -43.89 -13.95 1.52
C SER A 131 -42.58 -14.63 1.95
N GLU A 132 -42.66 -15.71 2.73
CA GLU A 132 -41.54 -16.42 3.35
C GLU A 132 -40.57 -17.00 2.31
N ASN A 133 -41.10 -17.52 1.19
CA ASN A 133 -40.28 -18.06 0.10
C ASN A 133 -39.48 -16.98 -0.64
N ALA A 134 -40.04 -15.78 -0.80
CA ALA A 134 -39.35 -14.66 -1.45
C ALA A 134 -38.22 -14.11 -0.57
N ILE A 135 -38.47 -14.01 0.74
CA ILE A 135 -37.45 -13.62 1.73
C ILE A 135 -36.32 -14.67 1.79
N ALA A 136 -36.65 -15.96 1.75
CA ALA A 136 -35.66 -17.03 1.75
C ALA A 136 -34.75 -16.99 0.51
N LEU A 137 -35.31 -16.72 -0.67
CA LEU A 137 -34.54 -16.53 -1.91
C LEU A 137 -33.67 -15.26 -1.87
N LEU A 138 -34.17 -14.18 -1.27
CA LEU A 138 -33.39 -12.95 -1.11
C LEU A 138 -32.20 -13.17 -0.15
N LYS A 139 -32.43 -13.88 0.97
CA LYS A 139 -31.36 -14.28 1.90
C LYS A 139 -30.33 -15.20 1.22
N SER A 140 -30.75 -16.11 0.34
CA SER A 140 -29.82 -17.02 -0.35
C SER A 140 -28.99 -16.33 -1.42
N THR A 141 -29.53 -15.34 -2.13
CA THR A 141 -28.82 -14.60 -3.19
C THR A 141 -27.76 -13.63 -2.63
N LEU A 142 -27.95 -13.12 -1.41
CA LEU A 142 -26.98 -12.26 -0.73
C LEU A 142 -25.68 -12.97 -0.33
N GLY A 143 -25.66 -14.31 -0.29
CA GLY A 143 -24.46 -15.11 0.01
C GLY A 143 -23.30 -14.92 -0.98
N ASN A 144 -23.54 -14.37 -2.17
CA ASN A 144 -22.53 -14.25 -3.23
C ASN A 144 -21.62 -13.02 -3.16
N ALA A 145 -21.86 -12.06 -2.27
CA ALA A 145 -20.95 -10.92 -2.06
C ALA A 145 -19.60 -11.35 -1.43
N SER A 146 -19.62 -12.43 -0.65
CA SER A 146 -18.47 -13.00 0.06
C SER A 146 -17.35 -13.46 -0.89
N ALA A 147 -17.72 -14.04 -2.03
CA ALA A 147 -16.77 -14.57 -3.01
C ALA A 147 -15.96 -13.47 -3.72
N GLY A 148 -16.59 -12.31 -4.00
CA GLY A 148 -15.91 -11.16 -4.58
C GLY A 148 -14.89 -10.54 -3.61
N TYR A 149 -15.24 -10.47 -2.32
CA TYR A 149 -14.35 -10.02 -1.26
C TYR A 149 -13.13 -10.93 -1.09
N GLU A 150 -13.36 -12.24 -1.04
CA GLU A 150 -12.29 -13.22 -0.86
C GLU A 150 -11.32 -13.21 -2.04
N GLN A 151 -11.85 -13.08 -3.26
CA GLN A 151 -11.04 -12.94 -4.48
C GLN A 151 -10.24 -11.63 -4.50
N PHE A 152 -10.83 -10.50 -4.09
CA PHE A 152 -10.12 -9.22 -3.99
C PHE A 152 -8.98 -9.29 -2.96
N THR A 153 -9.28 -9.78 -1.76
CA THR A 153 -8.30 -9.92 -0.66
C THR A 153 -7.15 -10.82 -1.07
N LYS A 154 -7.45 -11.96 -1.73
CA LYS A 154 -6.44 -12.88 -2.27
C LYS A 154 -5.57 -12.20 -3.33
N SER A 155 -6.17 -11.45 -4.26
CA SER A 155 -5.43 -10.75 -5.32
C SER A 155 -4.53 -9.66 -4.74
N ALA A 156 -5.02 -8.90 -3.77
CA ALA A 156 -4.25 -7.90 -3.03
C ALA A 156 -3.05 -8.52 -2.31
N LYS A 157 -3.26 -9.65 -1.63
CA LYS A 157 -2.17 -10.39 -0.95
C LYS A 157 -1.12 -10.91 -1.92
N GLN A 158 -1.56 -11.53 -3.03
CA GLN A 158 -0.65 -12.01 -4.07
C GLN A 158 0.16 -10.89 -4.71
N ALA A 159 -0.45 -9.71 -4.92
CA ALA A 159 0.27 -8.53 -5.40
C ALA A 159 1.35 -8.08 -4.40
N GLY A 160 1.03 -8.06 -3.10
CA GLY A 160 2.00 -7.76 -2.04
C GLY A 160 3.17 -8.74 -2.00
N GLU A 161 2.88 -10.04 -2.02
CA GLU A 161 3.89 -11.12 -2.04
C GLU A 161 4.78 -11.04 -3.29
N ALA A 162 4.19 -10.71 -4.45
CA ALA A 162 4.94 -10.53 -5.70
C ALA A 162 5.88 -9.32 -5.63
N ILE A 163 5.45 -8.20 -5.05
CA ILE A 163 6.30 -7.01 -4.85
C ILE A 163 7.47 -7.37 -3.94
N GLU A 164 7.21 -8.02 -2.80
CA GLU A 164 8.24 -8.43 -1.85
C GLU A 164 9.25 -9.39 -2.50
N THR A 165 8.76 -10.38 -3.23
CA THR A 165 9.61 -11.37 -3.93
C THR A 165 10.49 -10.71 -4.99
N ASN A 166 9.91 -9.86 -5.85
CA ASN A 166 10.66 -9.17 -6.90
C ASN A 166 11.68 -8.19 -6.31
N LEU A 167 11.33 -7.50 -5.22
CA LEU A 167 12.23 -6.60 -4.53
C LEU A 167 13.41 -7.37 -3.92
N ASN A 168 13.15 -8.45 -3.20
CA ASN A 168 14.20 -9.28 -2.62
C ASN A 168 15.12 -9.87 -3.70
N ALA A 169 14.55 -10.31 -4.82
CA ALA A 169 15.33 -10.78 -5.97
C ALA A 169 16.22 -9.68 -6.56
N ALA A 170 15.67 -8.48 -6.79
CA ALA A 170 16.42 -7.33 -7.30
C ALA A 170 17.54 -6.91 -6.34
N VAL A 171 17.26 -6.87 -5.04
CA VAL A 171 18.26 -6.56 -4.00
C VAL A 171 19.37 -7.60 -3.98
N ASN A 172 19.03 -8.90 -4.05
CA ASN A 172 20.02 -9.97 -4.06
C ASN A 172 20.90 -9.95 -5.32
N GLN A 173 20.30 -9.70 -6.50
CA GLN A 173 21.06 -9.55 -7.74
C GLN A 173 21.98 -8.34 -7.70
N PHE A 174 21.49 -7.21 -7.18
CA PHE A 174 22.28 -6.00 -7.07
C PHE A 174 23.42 -6.13 -6.05
N ALA A 175 23.17 -6.74 -4.89
CA ALA A 175 24.21 -7.05 -3.90
C ALA A 175 25.29 -8.00 -4.47
N ALA A 176 24.88 -9.01 -5.25
CA ALA A 176 25.79 -9.91 -5.95
C ALA A 176 26.60 -9.21 -7.06
N ALA A 177 26.04 -8.18 -7.70
CA ALA A 177 26.76 -7.37 -8.68
C ALA A 177 27.74 -6.41 -7.98
N ALA A 178 27.32 -5.73 -6.91
CA ALA A 178 28.15 -4.81 -6.14
C ALA A 178 29.37 -5.51 -5.52
N SER A 179 29.19 -6.73 -5.01
CA SER A 179 30.28 -7.55 -4.46
C SER A 179 31.30 -8.03 -5.50
N LYS A 180 30.94 -8.07 -6.80
CA LYS A 180 31.88 -8.37 -7.89
C LYS A 180 32.74 -7.17 -8.32
N VAL A 181 32.28 -5.95 -8.03
CA VAL A 181 32.97 -4.70 -8.38
C VAL A 181 33.92 -4.24 -7.27
N ALA A 182 33.66 -4.61 -6.02
CA ALA A 182 34.61 -4.42 -4.93
C ALA A 182 35.88 -5.26 -5.21
N PRO A 183 37.07 -4.65 -5.33
CA PRO A 183 38.29 -5.42 -5.51
C PRO A 183 38.45 -6.30 -4.27
N ALA A 184 38.65 -7.60 -4.49
CA ALA A 184 39.06 -8.52 -3.43
C ALA A 184 40.28 -7.89 -2.75
N ALA A 185 40.11 -7.44 -1.51
CA ALA A 185 41.22 -7.09 -0.64
C ALA A 185 42.05 -8.36 -0.48
N LYS A 186 43.05 -8.52 -1.34
CA LYS A 186 44.03 -9.59 -1.24
C LYS A 186 44.80 -9.33 0.06
N LYS A 187 44.73 -10.32 0.95
CA LYS A 187 45.62 -10.48 2.10
C LYS A 187 47.08 -10.38 1.68
#